data_AF-A0A7X7YEQ1-F1
#
_entry.id   AF-A0A7X7YEQ1-F1
#
_cell.length_a   1.000
_cell.length_b   1.000
_cell.length_c   1.000
_cell.angle_alpha   90.00
_cell.angle_beta   90.00
_cell.angle_gamma   90.00
#
_symmetry.space_group_name_H-M   'P 1'
#
loop_
_entity.id
_entity.type
_entity.pdbx_description
1 polymer ?
#
loop_
_entity_poly.entity_id
_entity_poly.type
_entity_poly.pdbx_seq_one_letter_code
_entity_poly.pdbx_strand_id
1 'polypeptide(L)'
;MFGNLMVRSRGIITSKTLFRDIVQTDKPVYGTTSLSSVVSAECLKSALLTSGDIDVSLLTSLVKGYRTTSVSSIRSAIEPLQGAWPFDVVPHGYKIQFKPRGSASVATIAASELDARGIGEAPGVSVTNSREMDSVLPRRVVLSHLDVEREYDSGQQYAERLNTEAVNVSEISLALVMSSAEAAKTAETLLYLYWLERYDLTFALPPSRGALEPGDVIVVNANEATYRLRLTSITYTSDGRVECAAKYDSTAVYTAAAVGAAGASTGVALKLSGDSRVALLDIPTLADDLNTAGFPMAMTGYLAGWPGGVLFRSDDNGQTWVDVQGVSSPGATMGVASNALGVVGTDLIDKASTLAVSFYGPAPSSVSELSMFNGANHFAYGAHGRWEIIAAQTCTLQVDGSYVLTNLLRGRAGTEWAMSTHVSGDAVIALDTSLSFLTSNTNSIGLARSYQAVTEGRAISSSASDQVAFTYSAVNLKPLSPVYLNGNRHPTTNDWTLTWIRRTRIGGAWRDLVDASLGEASELYDVEIYSSGAYTTLKRTFSSLASATTPYTSAQQVTDFGSNQATLYVKIYQLSATVGRGSPLITSITR
;
A
#
# COMPACT_ATOMS: atom_id res chain seq x y z
N MET A 1 -23.91 47.96 35.81
CA MET A 1 -23.66 49.13 34.92
C MET A 1 -22.18 49.45 35.00
N PHE A 2 -21.50 49.41 33.84
CA PHE A 2 -20.13 49.90 33.52
C PHE A 2 -18.98 49.46 34.45
N GLY A 3 -17.88 48.85 34.01
CA GLY A 3 -17.27 48.76 32.68
C GLY A 3 -15.75 48.93 32.84
N ASN A 4 -14.98 48.24 31.99
CA ASN A 4 -13.53 48.36 31.76
C ASN A 4 -12.57 47.76 32.80
N LEU A 5 -11.41 47.18 32.47
CA LEU A 5 -10.80 46.66 31.23
C LEU A 5 -9.46 46.09 31.74
N MET A 6 -9.08 44.84 31.45
CA MET A 6 -7.66 44.48 31.49
C MET A 6 -7.31 43.56 30.31
N VAL A 7 -6.40 44.10 29.51
CA VAL A 7 -5.97 43.66 28.19
C VAL A 7 -4.94 42.55 28.32
N ARG A 8 -5.04 41.50 27.49
CA ARG A 8 -3.95 40.54 27.26
C ARG A 8 -2.82 41.24 26.49
N SER A 9 -1.64 41.37 27.08
CA SER A 9 -0.45 41.82 26.34
C SER A 9 0.15 40.67 25.53
N ARG A 10 0.45 40.96 24.25
CA ARG A 10 1.37 40.16 23.43
C ARG A 10 2.79 40.45 23.90
N GLY A 11 3.50 39.42 24.37
CA GLY A 11 4.95 39.44 24.57
C GLY A 11 5.63 38.54 23.54
N ILE A 12 6.22 39.15 22.51
CA ILE A 12 7.19 38.52 21.61
C ILE A 12 8.52 38.49 22.39
N ILE A 13 9.04 37.30 22.68
CA ILE A 13 10.42 37.13 23.17
C ILE A 13 11.29 36.89 21.93
N THR A 14 11.88 37.98 21.43
CA THR A 14 12.94 37.96 20.41
C THR A 14 14.29 37.74 21.08
N SER A 15 14.83 36.53 20.96
CA SER A 15 16.26 36.26 21.13
C SER A 15 16.70 35.22 20.10
N LYS A 16 17.83 35.52 19.48
CA LYS A 16 18.33 35.06 18.19
C LYS A 16 19.03 33.70 18.35
N THR A 17 18.29 32.63 18.61
CA THR A 17 18.87 31.26 18.70
C THR A 17 17.86 30.15 18.35
N LEU A 18 16.94 30.43 17.41
CA LEU A 18 15.94 29.48 16.94
C LEU A 18 16.23 29.14 15.48
N PHE A 19 16.85 27.99 15.20
CA PHE A 19 16.64 27.20 13.97
C PHE A 19 17.41 25.86 13.97
N ARG A 20 17.54 25.15 15.11
CA ARG A 20 18.17 23.82 15.08
C ARG A 20 17.57 22.68 15.91
N ASP A 21 16.67 22.92 16.87
CA ASP A 21 16.22 21.83 17.77
C ASP A 21 14.73 21.46 17.70
N ILE A 22 14.03 21.76 16.59
CA ILE A 22 12.66 21.24 16.36
C ILE A 22 12.69 20.08 15.35
N VAL A 23 13.57 19.10 15.55
CA VAL A 23 13.35 17.71 15.11
C VAL A 23 14.03 16.79 16.11
N GLN A 24 13.62 16.85 17.38
CA GLN A 24 13.76 15.70 18.26
C GLN A 24 12.42 14.97 18.18
N THR A 25 12.39 13.93 17.34
CA THR A 25 11.33 12.93 17.27
C THR A 25 11.31 12.13 18.57
N ASP A 26 10.92 12.78 19.67
CA ASP A 26 10.25 12.06 20.73
C ASP A 26 8.93 11.59 20.14
N LYS A 27 8.78 10.26 20.05
CA LYS A 27 7.48 9.62 19.80
C LYS A 27 6.43 10.38 20.62
N PRO A 28 5.26 10.78 20.07
CA PRO A 28 4.20 11.28 20.92
C PRO A 28 3.95 10.19 21.97
N VAL A 29 4.29 10.49 23.23
CA VAL A 29 3.94 9.61 24.33
C VAL A 29 2.43 9.67 24.38
N TYR A 30 1.77 8.64 23.85
CA TYR A 30 0.34 8.41 24.01
C TYR A 30 0.07 8.09 25.48
N GLY A 31 0.17 9.11 26.33
CA GLY A 31 -0.07 8.99 27.75
C GLY A 31 -1.56 9.17 28.04
N THR A 32 -2.28 8.07 28.23
CA THR A 32 -3.60 8.12 28.87
C THR A 32 -3.45 8.83 30.21
N THR A 33 -4.13 9.96 30.37
CA THR A 33 -4.04 10.80 31.57
C THR A 33 -5.29 10.57 32.41
N SER A 34 -5.18 10.58 33.74
CA SER A 34 -6.36 10.41 34.61
C SER A 34 -7.30 11.61 34.54
N LEU A 35 -8.61 11.37 34.66
CA LEU A 35 -9.63 12.42 34.70
C LEU A 35 -9.38 13.39 35.87
N SER A 36 -8.97 12.88 37.03
CA SER A 36 -8.59 13.67 38.21
C SER A 36 -7.48 14.70 37.92
N SER A 37 -6.44 14.33 37.18
CA SER A 37 -5.37 15.25 36.79
C SER A 37 -5.82 16.32 35.79
N VAL A 38 -6.74 16.00 34.88
CA VAL A 38 -7.28 16.99 33.93
C VAL A 38 -8.16 18.00 34.66
N VAL A 39 -9.09 17.54 35.50
CA VAL A 39 -10.01 18.40 36.26
C VAL A 39 -9.25 19.29 37.24
N SER A 40 -8.30 18.74 37.99
CA SER A 40 -7.47 19.53 38.90
C SER A 40 -6.64 20.59 38.17
N ALA A 41 -6.05 20.26 37.02
CA ALA A 41 -5.31 21.22 36.21
C ALA A 41 -6.20 22.38 35.71
N GLU A 42 -7.43 22.11 35.28
CA GLU A 42 -8.36 23.17 34.86
C GLU A 42 -8.81 24.05 36.04
N CYS A 43 -9.09 23.46 37.21
CA CYS A 43 -9.47 24.23 38.40
C CYS A 43 -8.35 25.14 38.91
N LEU A 44 -7.09 24.70 38.86
CA LEU A 44 -5.93 25.49 39.28
C LEU A 44 -5.67 26.71 38.37
N LYS A 45 -6.14 26.70 37.11
CA LYS A 45 -6.06 27.88 36.23
C LYS A 45 -6.88 29.06 36.72
N SER A 46 -7.81 28.86 37.65
CA SER A 46 -8.58 29.96 38.26
C SER A 46 -7.70 30.93 39.07
N ALA A 47 -6.50 30.51 39.50
CA ALA A 47 -5.61 31.22 40.43
C ALA A 47 -6.23 31.60 41.78
N LEU A 48 -7.48 31.17 42.06
CA LEU A 48 -8.20 31.38 43.31
C LEU A 48 -8.24 30.12 44.18
N LEU A 49 -8.06 28.95 43.57
CA LEU A 49 -8.07 27.64 44.23
C LEU A 49 -6.65 27.08 44.30
N THR A 50 -6.30 26.48 45.44
CA THR A 50 -5.08 25.70 45.60
C THR A 50 -5.38 24.20 45.53
N SER A 51 -4.35 23.37 45.41
CA SER A 51 -4.52 21.90 45.39
C SER A 51 -5.12 21.35 46.68
N GLY A 52 -5.04 22.09 47.80
CA GLY A 52 -5.67 21.74 49.06
C GLY A 52 -7.19 21.91 49.08
N ASP A 53 -7.73 22.79 48.21
CA ASP A 53 -9.15 23.16 48.16
C ASP A 53 -9.97 22.24 47.25
N ILE A 54 -9.32 21.30 46.55
CA ILE A 54 -9.91 20.44 45.53
C ILE A 54 -9.74 18.98 45.93
N ASP A 55 -10.83 18.21 45.94
CA ASP A 55 -10.82 16.76 46.10
C ASP A 55 -11.33 16.06 44.83
N VAL A 56 -10.40 15.45 44.09
CA VAL A 56 -10.65 14.67 42.86
C VAL A 56 -10.31 13.19 43.03
N SER A 57 -10.10 12.73 44.27
CA SER A 57 -9.62 11.36 44.57
C SER A 57 -10.53 10.26 44.03
N LEU A 58 -11.83 10.55 43.87
CA LEU A 58 -12.83 9.60 43.39
C LEU A 58 -12.88 9.47 41.85
N LEU A 59 -12.19 10.32 41.10
CA LEU A 59 -12.17 10.30 39.63
C LEU A 59 -11.01 9.44 39.09
N THR A 60 -11.27 8.15 38.89
CA THR A 60 -10.26 7.17 38.43
C THR A 60 -10.26 6.90 36.92
N SER A 61 -11.24 7.42 36.18
CA SER A 61 -11.38 7.22 34.73
C SER A 61 -10.18 7.77 33.93
N LEU A 62 -9.88 7.12 32.81
CA LEU A 62 -8.81 7.54 31.90
C LEU A 62 -9.34 8.43 30.78
N VAL A 63 -8.59 9.47 30.43
CA VAL A 63 -8.85 10.41 29.34
C VAL A 63 -7.73 10.27 28.30
N LYS A 64 -8.11 9.97 27.06
CA LYS A 64 -7.15 9.84 25.94
C LYS A 64 -6.72 11.18 25.38
N GLY A 65 -7.63 12.15 25.34
CA GLY A 65 -7.35 13.50 24.88
C GLY A 65 -8.52 14.44 25.15
N TYR A 66 -8.20 15.66 25.53
CA TYR A 66 -9.16 16.72 25.82
C TYR A 66 -8.68 18.02 25.20
N ARG A 67 -9.58 18.75 24.53
CA ARG A 67 -9.28 20.05 23.92
C ARG A 67 -10.33 21.07 24.33
N THR A 68 -9.90 22.19 24.88
CA THR A 68 -10.74 23.38 25.04
C THR A 68 -10.84 24.10 23.68
N THR A 69 -12.04 24.22 23.14
CA THR A 69 -12.29 24.74 21.77
C THR A 69 -12.21 26.27 21.68
N SER A 70 -12.48 26.99 22.76
CA SER A 70 -12.47 28.46 22.78
C SER A 70 -12.12 29.00 24.17
N VAL A 71 -11.83 30.31 24.28
CA VAL A 71 -11.67 30.96 25.58
C VAL A 71 -13.04 31.03 26.26
N SER A 72 -13.31 30.10 27.16
CA SER A 72 -14.57 29.98 27.90
C SER A 72 -14.35 30.05 29.40
N SER A 73 -15.45 30.04 30.16
CA SER A 73 -15.37 29.83 31.60
C SER A 73 -14.80 28.44 31.93
N ILE A 74 -14.16 28.30 33.10
CA ILE A 74 -13.65 27.00 33.59
C ILE A 74 -14.80 26.00 33.73
N ARG A 75 -16.01 26.46 34.11
CA ARG A 75 -17.20 25.61 34.17
C ARG A 75 -17.53 25.02 32.80
N SER A 76 -17.56 25.83 31.75
CA SER A 76 -17.80 25.39 30.37
C SER A 76 -16.71 24.45 29.85
N ALA A 77 -15.49 24.52 30.40
CA ALA A 77 -14.42 23.58 30.09
C ALA A 77 -14.65 22.20 30.75
N ILE A 78 -15.28 22.16 31.93
CA ILE A 78 -15.56 20.94 32.69
C ILE A 78 -16.88 20.27 32.26
N GLU A 79 -17.86 21.02 31.77
CA GLU A 79 -19.15 20.49 31.29
C GLU A 79 -19.03 19.34 30.27
N PRO A 80 -18.15 19.39 29.24
CA PRO A 80 -17.93 18.25 28.35
C PRO A 80 -17.39 17.01 29.07
N LEU A 81 -16.58 17.18 30.13
CA LEU A 81 -16.10 16.06 30.93
C LEU A 81 -17.24 15.45 31.77
N GLN A 82 -18.16 16.27 32.28
CA GLN A 82 -19.36 15.79 32.96
C GLN A 82 -20.32 15.05 32.01
N GLY A 83 -20.36 15.45 30.74
CA GLY A 83 -21.14 14.74 29.71
C GLY A 83 -20.57 13.35 29.39
N ALA A 84 -19.24 13.22 29.32
CA ALA A 84 -18.58 11.93 29.05
C ALA A 84 -18.56 11.00 30.28
N TRP A 85 -18.27 11.57 31.45
CA TRP A 85 -18.25 10.88 32.74
C TRP A 85 -19.17 11.62 33.69
N PRO A 86 -20.38 11.13 33.97
CA PRO A 86 -21.30 11.81 34.87
C PRO A 86 -20.72 11.90 36.30
N PHE A 87 -20.31 13.11 36.70
CA PHE A 87 -19.88 13.42 38.06
C PHE A 87 -20.51 14.74 38.55
N ASP A 88 -20.78 14.81 39.85
CA ASP A 88 -21.31 15.99 40.52
C ASP A 88 -20.18 16.76 41.22
N VAL A 89 -20.32 18.09 41.27
CA VAL A 89 -19.36 19.01 41.90
C VAL A 89 -20.05 19.62 43.12
N VAL A 90 -19.55 19.30 44.31
CA VAL A 90 -20.23 19.61 45.56
C VAL A 90 -19.29 20.29 46.55
N PRO A 91 -19.73 21.32 47.29
CA PRO A 91 -18.95 21.85 48.39
C PRO A 91 -19.02 20.87 49.57
N HIS A 92 -17.88 20.33 49.99
CA HIS A 92 -17.74 19.43 51.13
C HIS A 92 -16.79 20.07 52.16
N GLY A 93 -17.35 20.56 53.27
CA GLY A 93 -16.60 21.33 54.27
C GLY A 93 -15.91 22.56 53.66
N TYR A 94 -14.58 22.58 53.69
CA TYR A 94 -13.75 23.65 53.10
C TYR A 94 -13.19 23.31 51.70
N LYS A 95 -13.64 22.21 51.08
CA LYS A 95 -13.14 21.73 49.78
C LYS A 95 -14.26 21.59 48.76
N ILE A 96 -13.90 21.64 47.48
CA ILE A 96 -14.78 21.28 46.37
C ILE A 96 -14.47 19.82 46.01
N GLN A 97 -15.45 18.95 46.23
CA GLN A 97 -15.33 17.51 45.95
C GLN A 97 -16.01 17.15 44.64
N PHE A 98 -15.33 16.34 43.83
CA PHE A 98 -15.83 15.79 42.57
C PHE A 98 -16.24 14.32 42.79
N LYS A 99 -17.56 14.07 42.90
CA LYS A 99 -18.11 12.73 43.17
C LYS A 99 -18.64 12.10 41.86
N PRO A 100 -18.15 10.93 41.41
CA PRO A 100 -18.76 10.23 40.28
C PRO A 100 -20.17 9.73 40.64
N ARG A 101 -21.08 9.76 39.66
CA ARG A 101 -22.44 9.25 39.84
C ARG A 101 -22.46 7.70 39.82
N GLY A 102 -23.47 7.11 40.45
CA GLY A 102 -23.58 5.65 40.63
C GLY A 102 -22.92 5.12 41.92
N SER A 103 -22.64 6.00 42.88
CA SER A 103 -22.11 5.63 44.20
C SER A 103 -23.14 4.87 45.05
N ALA A 104 -22.67 4.10 46.04
CA ALA A 104 -23.53 3.37 46.97
C ALA A 104 -24.38 4.33 47.82
N SER A 105 -25.52 3.85 48.33
CA SER A 105 -26.38 4.67 49.17
C SER A 105 -25.72 4.99 50.51
N VAL A 106 -25.74 6.27 50.89
CA VAL A 106 -25.17 6.79 52.13
C VAL A 106 -26.15 6.61 53.31
N ALA A 107 -27.45 6.69 53.04
CA ALA A 107 -28.47 6.64 54.09
C ALA A 107 -29.78 6.01 53.61
N THR A 108 -30.41 5.25 54.50
CA THR A 108 -31.79 4.80 54.35
C THR A 108 -32.71 5.73 55.16
N ILE A 109 -33.76 6.24 54.53
CA ILE A 109 -34.76 7.13 55.11
C ILE A 109 -36.09 6.38 55.18
N ALA A 110 -36.68 6.33 56.38
CA ALA A 110 -37.98 5.69 56.59
C ALA A 110 -39.12 6.66 56.21
N ALA A 111 -40.27 6.12 55.79
CA ALA A 111 -41.46 6.91 55.45
C ALA A 111 -41.88 7.90 56.55
N SER A 112 -41.65 7.56 57.82
CA SER A 112 -41.98 8.40 58.98
C SER A 112 -41.12 9.67 59.10
N GLU A 113 -40.01 9.75 58.36
CA GLU A 113 -39.05 10.88 58.41
C GLU A 113 -39.18 11.82 57.20
N LEU A 114 -40.07 11.54 56.25
CA LEU A 114 -40.20 12.28 54.98
C LEU A 114 -41.09 13.53 55.07
N ASP A 115 -41.71 13.79 56.23
CA ASP A 115 -42.60 14.93 56.46
C ASP A 115 -42.16 15.72 57.71
N ALA A 116 -40.97 16.30 57.65
CA ALA A 116 -40.48 17.17 58.72
C ALA A 116 -41.25 18.50 58.73
N ARG A 117 -42.03 18.70 59.80
CA ARG A 117 -42.97 19.82 59.94
C ARG A 117 -42.71 20.73 61.14
N GLY A 118 -43.40 21.86 61.19
CA GLY A 118 -43.31 22.84 62.27
C GLY A 118 -44.14 22.39 63.44
N ILE A 119 -43.78 22.82 64.64
CA ILE A 119 -44.55 22.48 65.84
C ILE A 119 -45.97 23.06 65.68
N GLY A 120 -46.98 22.20 65.56
CA GLY A 120 -48.40 22.57 65.41
C GLY A 120 -48.98 22.48 64.01
N GLU A 121 -48.22 22.07 62.98
CA GLU A 121 -48.72 21.95 61.61
C GLU A 121 -49.44 20.61 61.34
N ALA A 122 -50.52 20.66 60.55
CA ALA A 122 -51.24 19.46 60.10
C ALA A 122 -50.36 18.58 59.18
N PRO A 123 -50.63 17.26 59.07
CA PRO A 123 -49.83 16.38 58.20
C PRO A 123 -49.80 16.88 56.76
N GLY A 124 -48.60 16.99 56.19
CA GLY A 124 -48.35 17.51 54.85
C GLY A 124 -48.19 16.41 53.79
N VAL A 125 -47.83 16.82 52.57
CA VAL A 125 -47.44 15.88 51.50
C VAL A 125 -46.00 15.44 51.76
N SER A 126 -45.81 14.14 52.04
CA SER A 126 -44.51 13.56 52.38
C SER A 126 -43.52 13.50 51.22
N VAL A 127 -44.00 13.36 49.99
CA VAL A 127 -43.18 13.42 48.77
C VAL A 127 -44.01 14.07 47.67
N THR A 128 -43.53 15.19 47.15
CA THR A 128 -44.10 15.77 45.93
C THR A 128 -43.35 15.19 44.74
N ASN A 129 -44.09 14.57 43.82
CA ASN A 129 -43.55 13.96 42.61
C ASN A 129 -44.08 14.70 41.38
N SER A 130 -43.20 15.44 40.71
CA SER A 130 -43.50 16.05 39.41
C SER A 130 -42.82 15.26 38.31
N ARG A 131 -43.59 14.87 37.29
CA ARG A 131 -43.13 14.10 36.13
C ARG A 131 -43.14 14.99 34.90
N GLU A 132 -42.02 15.05 34.19
CA GLU A 132 -41.94 15.78 32.93
C GLU A 132 -42.70 15.07 31.78
N MET A 133 -43.15 15.83 30.77
CA MET A 133 -43.91 15.27 29.64
C MET A 133 -43.02 14.41 28.74
N ASP A 134 -43.55 13.26 28.30
CA ASP A 134 -42.83 12.31 27.42
C ASP A 134 -42.37 12.96 26.10
N SER A 135 -43.14 13.90 25.56
CA SER A 135 -42.90 14.55 24.27
C SER A 135 -41.65 15.46 24.26
N VAL A 136 -41.20 15.93 25.42
CA VAL A 136 -40.05 16.83 25.56
C VAL A 136 -38.74 16.04 25.67
N LEU A 137 -38.81 14.79 26.15
CA LEU A 137 -37.64 13.94 26.35
C LEU A 137 -36.98 13.53 25.03
N PRO A 138 -35.65 13.40 24.99
CA PRO A 138 -34.94 13.00 23.79
C PRO A 138 -35.26 11.54 23.43
N ARG A 139 -35.70 11.32 22.19
CA ARG A 139 -35.78 9.98 21.60
C ARG A 139 -34.39 9.49 21.19
N ARG A 140 -33.56 10.40 20.69
CA ARG A 140 -32.22 10.11 20.18
C ARG A 140 -31.21 11.09 20.77
N VAL A 141 -30.08 10.58 21.23
CA VAL A 141 -28.92 11.39 21.62
C VAL A 141 -27.80 11.12 20.61
N VAL A 142 -27.33 12.17 19.95
CA VAL A 142 -26.22 12.13 18.99
C VAL A 142 -25.00 12.76 19.63
N LEU A 143 -23.89 12.03 19.64
CA LEU A 143 -22.62 12.43 20.23
C LEU A 143 -21.59 12.66 19.13
N SER A 144 -21.09 13.89 19.00
CA SER A 144 -19.92 14.19 18.17
C SER A 144 -18.64 14.18 19.01
N HIS A 145 -17.60 13.52 18.50
CA HIS A 145 -16.31 13.32 19.18
C HIS A 145 -15.15 13.30 18.17
N LEU A 146 -13.91 13.34 18.67
CA LEU A 146 -12.71 13.10 17.84
C LEU A 146 -12.33 11.63 17.94
N ASP A 147 -12.31 10.92 16.80
CA ASP A 147 -12.09 9.48 16.77
C ASP A 147 -10.59 9.15 16.67
N VAL A 148 -10.08 8.42 17.68
CA VAL A 148 -8.68 7.97 17.72
C VAL A 148 -8.33 6.99 16.60
N GLU A 149 -9.30 6.19 16.15
CA GLU A 149 -9.10 5.18 15.11
C GLU A 149 -9.13 5.79 13.70
N ARG A 150 -9.58 7.04 13.57
CA ARG A 150 -9.77 7.76 12.31
C ARG A 150 -8.91 9.02 12.22
N GLU A 151 -7.66 8.93 12.65
CA GLU A 151 -6.68 10.04 12.62
C GLU A 151 -7.19 11.34 13.29
N TYR A 152 -7.99 11.23 14.35
CA TYR A 152 -8.61 12.36 15.06
C TYR A 152 -9.62 13.16 14.22
N ASP A 153 -10.17 12.57 13.15
CA ASP A 153 -11.29 13.14 12.41
C ASP A 153 -12.58 13.15 13.27
N SER A 154 -13.55 13.97 12.89
CA SER A 154 -14.84 14.05 13.56
C SER A 154 -15.65 12.76 13.35
N GLY A 155 -15.95 12.08 14.45
CA GLY A 155 -16.84 10.92 14.51
C GLY A 155 -18.18 11.29 15.12
N GLN A 156 -19.25 10.62 14.68
CA GLN A 156 -20.58 10.73 15.28
C GLN A 156 -21.09 9.34 15.65
N GLN A 157 -21.62 9.21 16.87
CA GLN A 157 -22.32 8.01 17.34
C GLN A 157 -23.67 8.42 17.91
N TYR A 158 -24.63 7.51 17.96
CA TYR A 158 -25.95 7.80 18.51
C TYR A 158 -26.52 6.61 19.28
N ALA A 159 -27.38 6.93 20.23
CA ALA A 159 -28.27 5.97 20.89
C ALA A 159 -29.72 6.44 20.70
N GLU A 160 -30.63 5.51 20.46
CA GLU A 160 -32.06 5.82 20.33
C GLU A 160 -32.94 4.87 21.13
N ARG A 161 -34.09 5.38 21.57
CA ARG A 161 -35.13 4.60 22.24
C ARG A 161 -36.27 4.35 21.25
N LEU A 162 -36.54 3.08 20.95
CA LEU A 162 -37.57 2.69 19.97
C LEU A 162 -39.00 2.66 20.55
N ASN A 163 -39.13 2.51 21.86
CA ASN A 163 -40.42 2.40 22.56
C ASN A 163 -40.91 3.76 23.09
N THR A 164 -40.92 4.82 22.27
CA THR A 164 -41.45 6.14 22.64
C THR A 164 -42.07 6.86 21.45
N GLU A 165 -43.08 7.69 21.70
CA GLU A 165 -43.69 8.59 20.70
C GLU A 165 -42.94 9.93 20.59
N ALA A 166 -41.92 10.16 21.44
CA ALA A 166 -41.09 11.36 21.37
C ALA A 166 -40.32 11.42 20.03
N VAL A 167 -40.15 12.63 19.48
CA VAL A 167 -39.41 12.86 18.23
C VAL A 167 -38.17 13.74 18.43
N ASN A 168 -37.89 14.15 19.67
CA ASN A 168 -36.81 15.08 19.97
C ASN A 168 -35.42 14.42 19.80
N VAL A 169 -34.48 15.14 19.22
CA VAL A 169 -33.09 14.72 19.00
C VAL A 169 -32.18 15.69 19.73
N SER A 170 -31.39 15.18 20.69
CA SER A 170 -30.40 15.97 21.41
C SER A 170 -29.02 15.74 20.81
N GLU A 171 -28.39 16.79 20.32
CA GLU A 171 -27.04 16.75 19.78
C GLU A 171 -26.05 17.34 20.79
N ILE A 172 -25.05 16.55 21.17
CA ILE A 172 -24.02 16.93 22.13
C ILE A 172 -22.66 16.84 21.45
N SER A 173 -21.91 17.94 21.49
CA SER A 173 -20.55 17.99 20.97
C SER A 173 -19.54 17.92 22.11
N LEU A 174 -18.83 16.80 22.19
CA LEU A 174 -17.76 16.60 23.15
C LEU A 174 -16.42 16.81 22.45
N ALA A 175 -15.70 17.84 22.86
CA ALA A 175 -14.32 18.10 22.42
C ALA A 175 -13.30 17.16 23.09
N LEU A 176 -13.62 15.86 23.07
CA LEU A 176 -12.88 14.77 23.69
C LEU A 176 -12.46 13.77 22.62
N VAL A 177 -11.28 13.21 22.81
CA VAL A 177 -10.79 12.08 22.02
C VAL A 177 -11.31 10.81 22.67
N MET A 178 -12.09 10.04 21.94
CA MET A 178 -12.63 8.74 22.37
C MET A 178 -12.66 7.77 21.20
N SER A 179 -12.76 6.49 21.50
CA SER A 179 -13.07 5.47 20.48
C SER A 179 -14.56 5.48 20.15
N SER A 180 -14.91 4.95 18.97
CA SER A 180 -16.28 4.72 18.55
C SER A 180 -17.13 3.96 19.60
N ALA A 181 -16.55 2.96 20.28
CA ALA A 181 -17.21 2.19 21.32
C ALA A 181 -17.44 2.97 22.62
N GLU A 182 -16.47 3.78 23.06
CA GLU A 182 -16.64 4.67 24.22
C GLU A 182 -17.71 5.73 23.95
N ALA A 183 -17.72 6.32 22.74
CA ALA A 183 -18.74 7.28 22.32
C ALA A 183 -20.15 6.69 22.34
N ALA A 184 -20.32 5.46 21.85
CA ALA A 184 -21.62 4.77 21.86
C ALA A 184 -22.11 4.50 23.30
N LYS A 185 -21.23 4.06 24.21
CA LYS A 185 -21.57 3.85 25.63
C LYS A 185 -21.98 5.13 26.33
N THR A 186 -21.27 6.23 26.05
CA THR A 186 -21.61 7.55 26.60
C THR A 186 -22.97 8.03 26.09
N ALA A 187 -23.25 7.89 24.79
CA ALA A 187 -24.55 8.26 24.22
C ALA A 187 -25.71 7.45 24.83
N GLU A 188 -25.52 6.14 25.03
CA GLU A 188 -26.48 5.26 25.71
C GLU A 188 -26.72 5.68 27.16
N THR A 189 -25.63 5.91 27.91
CA THR A 189 -25.69 6.34 29.31
C THR A 189 -26.47 7.65 29.45
N LEU A 190 -26.17 8.65 28.61
CA LEU A 190 -26.87 9.94 28.62
C LEU A 190 -28.34 9.82 28.26
N LEU A 191 -28.68 9.02 27.24
CA LEU A 191 -30.07 8.76 26.86
C LEU A 191 -30.87 8.18 28.04
N TYR A 192 -30.38 7.10 28.66
CA TYR A 192 -31.07 6.49 29.79
C TYR A 192 -31.09 7.40 31.02
N LEU A 193 -30.05 8.20 31.25
CA LEU A 193 -30.00 9.18 32.33
C LEU A 193 -31.08 10.25 32.16
N TYR A 194 -31.26 10.83 30.97
CA TYR A 194 -32.33 11.82 30.72
C TYR A 194 -33.73 11.22 30.94
N TRP A 195 -33.94 9.96 30.58
CA TRP A 195 -35.20 9.26 30.82
C TRP A 195 -35.43 8.92 32.29
N LEU A 196 -34.36 8.63 33.05
CA LEU A 196 -34.41 8.36 34.48
C LEU A 196 -34.69 9.65 35.29
N GLU A 197 -34.03 10.74 34.91
CA GLU A 197 -34.11 12.06 35.53
C GLU A 197 -35.41 12.83 35.25
N ARG A 198 -36.41 12.16 34.67
CA ARG A 198 -37.73 12.70 34.32
C ARG A 198 -38.59 13.10 35.51
N TYR A 199 -38.40 12.41 36.63
CA TYR A 199 -39.17 12.66 37.84
C TYR A 199 -38.34 13.51 38.79
N ASP A 200 -38.89 14.67 39.12
CA ASP A 200 -38.38 15.54 40.16
C ASP A 200 -39.16 15.26 41.45
N LEU A 201 -38.42 14.94 42.51
CA LEU A 201 -38.97 14.62 43.82
C LEU A 201 -38.54 15.68 44.81
N THR A 202 -39.49 16.24 45.56
CA THR A 202 -39.20 17.16 46.66
C THR A 202 -39.81 16.65 47.95
N PHE A 203 -39.04 16.71 49.03
CA PHE A 203 -39.43 16.26 50.37
C PHE A 203 -38.63 16.99 51.45
N ALA A 204 -39.14 17.01 52.68
CA ALA A 204 -38.52 17.71 53.79
C ALA A 204 -38.08 16.71 54.88
N LEU A 205 -36.80 16.74 55.24
CA LEU A 205 -36.19 15.85 56.23
C LEU A 205 -35.94 16.55 57.58
N PRO A 206 -35.94 15.78 58.69
CA PRO A 206 -35.68 16.31 60.02
C PRO A 206 -34.23 16.78 60.19
N PRO A 207 -33.95 17.67 61.16
CA PRO A 207 -32.60 18.18 61.44
C PRO A 207 -31.57 17.09 61.73
N SER A 208 -32.00 15.91 62.21
CA SER A 208 -31.12 14.75 62.46
C SER A 208 -30.40 14.24 61.20
N ARG A 209 -30.90 14.59 60.01
CA ARG A 209 -30.30 14.22 58.71
C ARG A 209 -29.50 15.36 58.08
N GLY A 210 -29.11 16.38 58.85
CA GLY A 210 -28.29 17.51 58.38
C GLY A 210 -26.87 17.16 57.90
N ALA A 211 -26.44 15.90 58.01
CA ALA A 211 -25.18 15.41 57.45
C ALA A 211 -25.25 15.05 55.95
N LEU A 212 -26.44 15.09 55.35
CA LEU A 212 -26.62 14.81 53.92
C LEU A 212 -26.18 16.00 53.07
N GLU A 213 -25.49 15.72 51.97
CA GLU A 213 -25.03 16.74 51.03
C GLU A 213 -25.68 16.59 49.65
N PRO A 214 -25.75 17.65 48.84
CA PRO A 214 -26.09 17.52 47.42
C PRO A 214 -25.14 16.50 46.76
N GLY A 215 -25.66 15.68 45.84
CA GLY A 215 -24.93 14.60 45.18
C GLY A 215 -24.97 13.25 45.90
N ASP A 216 -25.40 13.18 47.17
CA ASP A 216 -25.50 11.92 47.89
C ASP A 216 -26.69 11.07 47.42
N VAL A 217 -26.52 9.75 47.43
CA VAL A 217 -27.55 8.78 47.06
C VAL A 217 -28.22 8.24 48.32
N ILE A 218 -29.53 8.39 48.42
CA ILE A 218 -30.37 7.91 49.52
C ILE A 218 -31.32 6.82 49.05
N VAL A 219 -31.65 5.92 49.96
CA VAL A 219 -32.72 4.93 49.76
C VAL A 219 -33.91 5.36 50.61
N VAL A 220 -35.01 5.71 49.95
CA VAL A 220 -36.27 6.09 50.59
C VAL A 220 -37.20 4.90 50.60
N ASN A 221 -37.52 4.40 51.80
CA ASN A 221 -38.55 3.38 51.98
C ASN A 221 -39.90 4.09 52.16
N ALA A 222 -40.62 4.31 51.07
CA ALA A 222 -42.01 4.73 51.14
C ALA A 222 -42.92 3.52 51.46
N ASN A 223 -44.14 3.78 51.92
CA ASN A 223 -45.08 2.72 52.30
C ASN A 223 -45.40 1.73 51.16
N GLU A 224 -45.25 2.15 49.89
CA GLU A 224 -45.61 1.36 48.71
C GLU A 224 -44.41 0.82 47.92
N ALA A 225 -43.24 1.48 48.01
CA ALA A 225 -42.04 1.06 47.29
C ALA A 225 -40.76 1.65 47.89
N THR A 226 -39.65 0.97 47.63
CA THR A 226 -38.30 1.46 47.92
C THR A 226 -37.75 2.20 46.70
N TYR A 227 -37.45 3.48 46.86
CA TYR A 227 -36.89 4.33 45.83
C TYR A 227 -35.42 4.65 46.11
N ARG A 228 -34.58 4.65 45.08
CA ARG A 228 -33.21 5.13 45.15
C ARG A 228 -33.13 6.50 44.51
N LEU A 229 -32.77 7.50 45.30
CA LEU A 229 -32.80 8.90 44.91
C LEU A 229 -31.42 9.52 45.10
N ARG A 230 -31.01 10.38 44.17
CA ARG A 230 -29.83 11.24 44.27
C ARG A 230 -30.27 12.66 44.58
N LEU A 231 -29.72 13.25 45.65
CA LEU A 231 -30.02 14.62 46.03
C LEU A 231 -29.40 15.60 45.03
N THR A 232 -30.18 16.51 44.48
CA THR A 232 -29.71 17.53 43.51
C THR A 232 -29.47 18.88 44.18
N SER A 233 -30.33 19.26 45.11
CA SER A 233 -30.17 20.46 45.93
C SER A 233 -30.72 20.24 47.33
N ILE A 234 -30.13 20.97 48.28
CA ILE A 234 -30.54 20.98 49.68
C ILE A 234 -30.67 22.44 50.12
N THR A 235 -31.82 22.80 50.69
CA THR A 235 -32.07 24.10 51.31
C THR A 235 -32.24 23.92 52.80
N TYR A 236 -31.42 24.63 53.58
CA TYR A 236 -31.51 24.64 55.04
C TYR A 236 -32.42 25.77 55.48
N THR A 237 -33.54 25.44 56.11
CA THR A 237 -34.48 26.43 56.65
C THR A 237 -34.01 26.94 58.02
N SER A 238 -34.46 28.14 58.43
CA SER A 238 -34.12 28.73 59.74
C SER A 238 -34.53 27.85 60.92
N ASP A 239 -35.50 26.97 60.71
CA ASP A 239 -36.06 26.07 61.72
C ASP A 239 -35.27 24.75 61.82
N GLY A 240 -34.16 24.63 61.08
CA GLY A 240 -33.28 23.47 61.08
C GLY A 240 -33.73 22.31 60.19
N ARG A 241 -34.79 22.48 59.39
CA ARG A 241 -35.24 21.44 58.45
C ARG A 241 -34.43 21.46 57.17
N VAL A 242 -34.37 20.30 56.54
CA VAL A 242 -33.60 20.07 55.32
C VAL A 242 -34.59 19.81 54.19
N GLU A 243 -34.83 20.82 53.36
CA GLU A 243 -35.64 20.65 52.15
C GLU A 243 -34.76 20.10 51.04
N CYS A 244 -35.10 18.92 50.55
CA CYS A 244 -34.34 18.19 49.56
C CYS A 244 -35.09 18.17 48.23
N ALA A 245 -34.39 18.48 47.14
CA ALA A 245 -34.78 18.08 45.80
C ALA A 245 -33.93 16.87 45.38
N ALA A 246 -34.56 15.89 44.76
CA ALA A 246 -33.92 14.65 44.36
C ALA A 246 -34.44 14.14 43.02
N LYS A 247 -33.60 13.35 42.35
CA LYS A 247 -33.95 12.61 41.13
C LYS A 247 -33.73 11.12 41.33
N TYR A 248 -34.38 10.29 40.53
CA TYR A 248 -34.11 8.85 40.56
C TYR A 248 -32.67 8.53 40.16
N ASP A 249 -32.08 7.55 40.84
CA ASP A 249 -30.77 7.02 40.53
C ASP A 249 -30.81 5.49 40.34
N SER A 250 -30.06 5.00 39.36
CA SER A 250 -29.94 3.58 39.07
C SER A 250 -28.51 3.26 38.67
N THR A 251 -27.87 2.38 39.45
CA THR A 251 -26.48 1.95 39.23
C THR A 251 -26.29 1.26 37.87
N ALA A 252 -27.35 0.63 37.34
CA ALA A 252 -27.30 -0.08 36.06
C ALA A 252 -27.17 0.84 34.84
N VAL A 253 -27.61 2.10 34.95
CA VAL A 253 -27.55 3.07 33.84
C VAL A 253 -26.10 3.50 33.55
N TYR A 254 -25.24 3.47 34.57
CA TYR A 254 -23.82 3.86 34.44
C TYR A 254 -22.92 2.71 33.92
N THR A 255 -23.47 1.50 33.73
CA THR A 255 -22.76 0.33 33.18
C THR A 255 -23.28 -0.02 31.77
N ALA A 256 -23.11 0.91 30.81
CA ALA A 256 -23.56 0.74 29.43
C ALA A 256 -22.77 -0.35 28.67
N ALA A 257 -23.50 -1.17 27.90
CA ALA A 257 -22.95 -2.31 27.15
C ALA A 257 -22.90 -2.07 25.63
N ALA A 258 -23.22 -0.86 25.15
CA ALA A 258 -23.14 -0.51 23.74
C ALA A 258 -21.78 -0.85 23.10
N VAL A 259 -21.85 -1.31 21.85
CA VAL A 259 -20.69 -1.62 20.99
C VAL A 259 -20.70 -0.61 19.84
N GLY A 260 -19.60 0.14 19.70
CA GLY A 260 -19.38 1.01 18.55
C GLY A 260 -18.68 0.25 17.42
N ALA A 261 -19.00 0.59 16.17
CA ALA A 261 -18.29 0.09 15.01
C ALA A 261 -17.14 1.05 14.66
N ALA A 262 -15.91 0.52 14.64
CA ALA A 262 -14.72 1.24 14.19
C ALA A 262 -14.85 1.61 12.70
N GLY A 263 -14.50 2.85 12.36
CA GLY A 263 -14.43 3.28 10.96
C GLY A 263 -13.21 2.66 10.26
N ALA A 264 -13.39 2.11 9.05
CA ALA A 264 -12.30 1.59 8.24
C ALA A 264 -11.55 2.76 7.56
N SER A 265 -10.72 3.49 8.31
CA SER A 265 -9.78 4.44 7.73
C SER A 265 -8.36 3.88 7.84
N THR A 266 -7.85 3.36 6.72
CA THR A 266 -6.43 3.18 6.54
C THR A 266 -5.87 4.51 6.11
N GLY A 267 -5.09 5.17 6.96
CA GLY A 267 -4.40 6.43 6.63
C GLY A 267 -3.72 6.38 5.27
N VAL A 268 -3.69 7.51 4.56
CA VAL A 268 -2.99 7.60 3.27
C VAL A 268 -1.49 7.64 3.55
N ALA A 269 -0.83 6.50 3.40
CA ALA A 269 0.64 6.45 3.45
C ALA A 269 1.20 7.26 2.26
N LEU A 270 1.88 8.37 2.55
CA LEU A 270 2.70 9.09 1.58
C LEU A 270 3.79 8.15 1.06
N LYS A 271 3.59 7.60 -0.14
CA LYS A 271 4.62 6.82 -0.84
C LYS A 271 5.40 7.76 -1.74
N LEU A 272 6.73 7.76 -1.61
CA LEU A 272 7.59 8.46 -2.55
C LEU A 272 7.49 7.78 -3.91
N SER A 273 7.03 8.51 -4.93
CA SER A 273 7.08 8.06 -6.31
C SER A 273 8.55 7.94 -6.74
N GLY A 274 9.05 6.71 -6.85
CA GLY A 274 10.37 6.43 -7.38
C GLY A 274 10.45 6.70 -8.87
N ASP A 275 11.68 6.74 -9.40
CA ASP A 275 11.91 6.96 -10.83
C ASP A 275 11.53 5.72 -11.65
N SER A 276 11.16 5.93 -12.92
CA SER A 276 10.87 4.86 -13.86
C SER A 276 12.16 4.29 -14.45
N ARG A 277 12.25 2.96 -14.55
CA ARG A 277 13.27 2.23 -15.29
C ARG A 277 12.64 1.56 -16.49
N VAL A 278 13.29 1.62 -17.64
CA VAL A 278 12.86 0.96 -18.88
C VAL A 278 13.95 0.05 -19.41
N ALA A 279 13.55 -1.07 -20.01
CA ALA A 279 14.40 -1.88 -20.86
C ALA A 279 13.70 -2.15 -22.20
N LEU A 280 14.42 -1.89 -23.28
CA LEU A 280 13.98 -2.12 -24.65
C LEU A 280 14.68 -3.39 -25.17
N LEU A 281 13.90 -4.36 -25.62
CA LEU A 281 14.36 -5.72 -25.86
C LEU A 281 14.32 -6.06 -27.35
N ASP A 282 15.46 -5.99 -28.03
CA ASP A 282 15.59 -6.56 -29.38
C ASP A 282 15.92 -8.05 -29.27
N ILE A 283 14.88 -8.88 -29.15
CA ILE A 283 14.96 -10.32 -28.90
C ILE A 283 14.28 -11.12 -30.01
N PRO A 284 14.55 -12.44 -30.12
CA PRO A 284 13.83 -13.32 -31.06
C PRO A 284 12.32 -13.33 -30.81
N THR A 285 11.55 -13.74 -31.82
CA THR A 285 10.09 -13.87 -31.70
C THR A 285 9.76 -14.98 -30.72
N LEU A 286 9.01 -14.65 -29.66
CA LEU A 286 8.63 -15.61 -28.62
C LEU A 286 7.24 -16.20 -28.85
N ALA A 287 6.37 -15.45 -29.51
CA ALA A 287 5.03 -15.85 -29.85
C ALA A 287 4.78 -15.58 -31.34
N ASP A 288 4.05 -16.47 -32.00
CA ASP A 288 3.84 -16.44 -33.45
C ASP A 288 2.98 -15.24 -33.89
N ASP A 289 2.11 -14.73 -33.01
CA ASP A 289 1.28 -13.54 -33.21
C ASP A 289 2.07 -12.23 -33.22
N LEU A 290 3.23 -12.21 -32.55
CA LEU A 290 4.17 -11.09 -32.52
C LEU A 290 5.20 -11.13 -33.67
N ASN A 291 4.93 -11.91 -34.72
CA ASN A 291 5.71 -11.94 -35.95
C ASN A 291 5.48 -10.69 -36.82
N THR A 292 5.82 -9.52 -36.29
CA THR A 292 5.70 -8.23 -36.95
C THR A 292 6.91 -7.35 -36.61
N ALA A 293 7.15 -6.28 -37.38
CA ALA A 293 8.21 -5.35 -37.06
C ALA A 293 7.91 -4.62 -35.75
N GLY A 294 8.78 -4.77 -34.76
CA GLY A 294 8.61 -4.22 -33.42
C GLY A 294 9.42 -4.98 -32.39
N PHE A 295 9.39 -4.50 -31.16
CA PHE A 295 10.16 -5.08 -30.07
C PHE A 295 9.42 -4.93 -28.74
N PRO A 296 9.54 -5.91 -27.82
CA PRO A 296 9.00 -5.78 -26.48
C PRO A 296 9.74 -4.72 -25.66
N MET A 297 9.00 -4.10 -24.74
CA MET A 297 9.53 -3.20 -23.73
C MET A 297 9.02 -3.60 -22.34
N ALA A 298 9.91 -3.45 -21.37
CA ALA A 298 9.62 -3.57 -19.95
C ALA A 298 9.77 -2.20 -19.30
N MET A 299 8.81 -1.79 -18.47
CA MET A 299 8.93 -0.62 -17.63
C MET A 299 8.52 -0.94 -16.19
N THR A 300 9.28 -0.46 -15.22
CA THR A 300 9.00 -0.64 -13.79
C THR A 300 9.55 0.52 -12.99
N GLY A 301 9.08 0.69 -11.75
CA GLY A 301 9.61 1.69 -10.82
C GLY A 301 10.75 1.16 -9.98
N TYR A 302 11.69 2.02 -9.57
CA TYR A 302 12.71 1.64 -8.58
C TYR A 302 12.15 1.42 -7.17
N LEU A 303 10.99 2.03 -6.87
CA LEU A 303 10.34 1.96 -5.56
C LEU A 303 8.92 1.40 -5.68
N ALA A 304 8.46 0.69 -4.66
CA ALA A 304 7.11 0.12 -4.59
C ALA A 304 5.96 1.16 -4.60
N GLY A 305 6.30 2.45 -4.44
CA GLY A 305 5.36 3.57 -4.52
C GLY A 305 5.11 4.10 -5.93
N TRP A 306 5.71 3.50 -6.96
CA TRP A 306 5.63 3.97 -8.34
C TRP A 306 4.19 3.86 -8.89
N PRO A 307 3.57 4.98 -9.33
CA PRO A 307 2.18 5.00 -9.81
C PRO A 307 2.01 4.44 -11.23
N GLY A 308 3.08 4.45 -12.02
CA GLY A 308 3.07 4.17 -13.45
C GLY A 308 4.01 5.12 -14.19
N GLY A 309 4.17 4.91 -15.48
CA GLY A 309 5.02 5.76 -16.31
C GLY A 309 4.69 5.67 -17.79
N VAL A 310 5.15 6.68 -18.54
CA VAL A 310 4.98 6.78 -19.98
C VAL A 310 6.35 6.80 -20.64
N LEU A 311 6.49 6.01 -21.70
CA LEU A 311 7.66 6.01 -22.56
C LEU A 311 7.48 7.04 -23.67
N PHE A 312 8.41 7.96 -23.73
CA PHE A 312 8.54 8.93 -24.80
C PHE A 312 9.64 8.50 -25.76
N ARG A 313 9.45 8.77 -27.04
CA ARG A 313 10.47 8.59 -28.09
C ARG A 313 10.76 9.92 -28.74
N SER A 314 12.02 10.17 -29.02
CA SER A 314 12.49 11.28 -29.83
C SER A 314 13.14 10.77 -31.11
N ASP A 315 12.71 11.36 -32.22
CA ASP A 315 13.18 11.05 -33.57
C ASP A 315 14.23 12.05 -34.08
N ASP A 316 14.49 13.13 -33.32
CA ASP A 316 15.35 14.28 -33.66
C ASP A 316 16.41 14.59 -32.58
N ASN A 317 16.85 13.55 -31.87
CA ASN A 317 17.90 13.63 -30.84
C ASN A 317 17.53 14.52 -29.63
N GLY A 318 16.29 14.41 -29.18
CA GLY A 318 15.78 14.99 -27.93
C GLY A 318 15.15 16.37 -28.07
N GLN A 319 14.92 16.88 -29.28
CA GLN A 319 14.26 18.18 -29.47
C GLN A 319 12.73 18.07 -29.37
N THR A 320 12.17 17.02 -29.95
CA THR A 320 10.75 16.68 -29.84
C THR A 320 10.55 15.28 -29.29
N TRP A 321 9.51 15.13 -28.50
CA TRP A 321 9.17 13.89 -27.81
C TRP A 321 7.72 13.54 -28.10
N VAL A 322 7.50 12.26 -28.43
CA VAL A 322 6.17 11.70 -28.71
C VAL A 322 5.93 10.55 -27.76
N ASP A 323 4.75 10.53 -27.16
CA ASP A 323 4.27 9.47 -26.29
C ASP A 323 4.09 8.19 -27.12
N VAL A 324 4.75 7.11 -26.72
CA VAL A 324 4.68 5.83 -27.43
C VAL A 324 3.86 4.81 -26.67
N GLN A 325 4.06 4.70 -25.35
CA GLN A 325 3.41 3.67 -24.54
C GLN A 325 3.31 4.07 -23.07
N GLY A 326 2.12 3.91 -22.48
CA GLY A 326 1.91 3.99 -21.03
C GLY A 326 1.95 2.62 -20.36
N VAL A 327 2.46 2.58 -19.13
CA VAL A 327 2.51 1.37 -18.28
C VAL A 327 2.02 1.74 -16.88
N SER A 328 1.03 1.01 -16.38
CA SER A 328 0.50 1.18 -15.03
C SER A 328 1.27 0.36 -13.98
N SER A 329 1.19 0.78 -12.72
CA SER A 329 1.70 -0.01 -11.58
C SER A 329 1.09 -1.42 -11.54
N PRO A 330 1.84 -2.48 -11.19
CA PRO A 330 3.22 -2.51 -10.67
C PRO A 330 4.33 -2.57 -11.74
N GLY A 331 3.99 -2.48 -13.03
CA GLY A 331 4.93 -2.62 -14.13
C GLY A 331 5.44 -4.05 -14.34
N ALA A 332 6.51 -4.17 -15.13
CA ALA A 332 7.15 -5.44 -15.46
C ALA A 332 8.18 -5.88 -14.41
N THR A 333 8.39 -7.19 -14.31
CA THR A 333 9.44 -7.77 -13.45
C THR A 333 10.80 -7.59 -14.13
N MET A 334 11.66 -6.76 -13.56
CA MET A 334 13.01 -6.51 -14.07
C MET A 334 14.03 -6.71 -12.96
N GLY A 335 15.26 -7.06 -13.28
CA GLY A 335 16.30 -7.28 -12.29
C GLY A 335 17.70 -7.10 -12.87
N VAL A 336 18.68 -7.13 -11.99
CA VAL A 336 20.11 -7.07 -12.33
C VAL A 336 20.79 -8.28 -11.73
N ALA A 337 21.52 -9.02 -12.57
CA ALA A 337 22.31 -10.17 -12.16
C ALA A 337 23.59 -9.71 -11.47
N SER A 338 23.91 -10.32 -10.34
CA SER A 338 25.13 -10.08 -9.55
C SER A 338 26.30 -10.97 -9.96
N ASN A 339 26.04 -12.03 -10.74
CA ASN A 339 27.04 -12.93 -11.29
C ASN A 339 26.79 -13.19 -12.78
N ALA A 340 27.80 -13.72 -13.46
CA ALA A 340 27.72 -14.15 -14.86
C ALA A 340 27.61 -15.67 -14.96
N LEU A 341 26.79 -16.16 -15.90
CA LEU A 341 26.72 -17.59 -16.20
C LEU A 341 27.76 -18.01 -17.25
N GLY A 342 28.23 -19.24 -17.13
CA GLY A 342 29.06 -19.88 -18.15
C GLY A 342 28.26 -20.51 -19.29
N VAL A 343 29.01 -21.08 -20.24
CA VAL A 343 28.47 -21.87 -21.34
C VAL A 343 28.19 -23.30 -20.87
N VAL A 344 27.03 -23.84 -21.25
CA VAL A 344 26.58 -25.21 -20.97
C VAL A 344 25.90 -25.80 -22.20
N GLY A 345 25.61 -27.10 -22.18
CA GLY A 345 24.78 -27.73 -23.22
C GLY A 345 23.34 -27.23 -23.18
N THR A 346 22.71 -27.07 -24.34
CA THR A 346 21.37 -26.48 -24.50
C THR A 346 20.25 -27.51 -24.50
N ASP A 347 20.60 -28.79 -24.60
CA ASP A 347 19.64 -29.89 -24.80
C ASP A 347 18.98 -30.36 -23.50
N LEU A 348 19.55 -29.99 -22.34
CA LEU A 348 19.12 -30.43 -21.02
C LEU A 348 18.90 -29.23 -20.08
N ILE A 349 18.11 -29.45 -19.03
CA ILE A 349 17.99 -28.50 -17.93
C ILE A 349 19.34 -28.38 -17.24
N ASP A 350 19.84 -27.15 -17.17
CA ASP A 350 21.04 -26.79 -16.44
C ASP A 350 20.74 -26.75 -14.93
N LYS A 351 21.15 -27.81 -14.25
CA LYS A 351 21.05 -27.94 -12.78
C LYS A 351 22.28 -27.42 -12.04
N ALA A 352 23.35 -27.08 -12.76
CA ALA A 352 24.63 -26.71 -12.15
C ALA A 352 24.76 -25.20 -11.99
N SER A 353 24.27 -24.42 -12.96
CA SER A 353 24.35 -22.96 -12.90
C SER A 353 23.36 -22.37 -11.92
N THR A 354 23.82 -21.34 -11.21
CA THR A 354 23.03 -20.55 -10.27
C THR A 354 23.13 -19.07 -10.63
N LEU A 355 22.01 -18.40 -10.84
CA LEU A 355 21.97 -16.98 -11.20
C LEU A 355 21.37 -16.18 -10.04
N ALA A 356 22.15 -15.27 -9.44
CA ALA A 356 21.72 -14.41 -8.36
C ALA A 356 21.31 -13.03 -8.91
N VAL A 357 20.05 -12.64 -8.68
CA VAL A 357 19.40 -11.47 -9.29
C VAL A 357 18.71 -10.63 -8.23
N SER A 358 18.89 -9.32 -8.28
CA SER A 358 18.10 -8.38 -7.51
C SER A 358 16.97 -7.84 -8.40
N PHE A 359 15.71 -8.14 -8.04
CA PHE A 359 14.53 -7.73 -8.81
C PHE A 359 13.97 -6.38 -8.33
N TYR A 360 13.34 -5.68 -9.28
CA TYR A 360 12.51 -4.49 -9.17
C TYR A 360 11.10 -4.87 -9.63
N GLY A 361 10.08 -4.31 -8.97
CA GLY A 361 8.69 -4.64 -9.25
C GLY A 361 8.24 -5.96 -8.59
N PRO A 362 7.22 -6.63 -9.15
CA PRO A 362 6.76 -7.92 -8.65
C PRO A 362 7.88 -8.96 -8.68
N ALA A 363 8.01 -9.75 -7.62
CA ALA A 363 9.03 -10.79 -7.57
C ALA A 363 8.53 -12.09 -8.23
N PRO A 364 9.39 -12.81 -8.97
CA PRO A 364 9.02 -14.08 -9.56
C PRO A 364 8.89 -15.17 -8.49
N SER A 365 8.01 -16.14 -8.73
CA SER A 365 7.81 -17.31 -7.88
C SER A 365 8.31 -18.58 -8.57
N SER A 366 8.57 -19.64 -7.80
CA SER A 366 8.96 -20.93 -8.37
C SER A 366 7.78 -21.57 -9.11
N VAL A 367 8.05 -22.26 -10.22
CA VAL A 367 7.04 -22.93 -11.05
C VAL A 367 7.35 -24.41 -11.20
N SER A 368 6.34 -25.19 -11.59
CA SER A 368 6.54 -26.59 -11.94
C SER A 368 7.34 -26.71 -13.26
N GLU A 369 8.05 -27.83 -13.45
CA GLU A 369 8.80 -28.09 -14.68
C GLU A 369 7.90 -28.04 -15.93
N LEU A 370 6.68 -28.58 -15.83
CA LEU A 370 5.71 -28.56 -16.91
C LEU A 370 5.23 -27.13 -17.23
N SER A 371 5.00 -26.31 -16.21
CA SER A 371 4.65 -24.90 -16.40
C SER A 371 5.79 -24.13 -17.06
N MET A 372 7.03 -24.41 -16.66
CA MET A 372 8.23 -23.84 -17.28
C MET A 372 8.29 -24.20 -18.78
N PHE A 373 8.06 -25.47 -19.14
CA PHE A 373 8.03 -25.87 -20.56
C PHE A 373 6.91 -25.21 -21.37
N ASN A 374 5.79 -24.89 -20.72
CA ASN A 374 4.68 -24.15 -21.35
C ASN A 374 4.92 -22.64 -21.45
N GLY A 375 6.09 -22.13 -21.08
CA GLY A 375 6.42 -20.70 -21.22
C GLY A 375 6.42 -19.90 -19.92
N ALA A 376 6.08 -20.49 -18.77
CA ALA A 376 6.17 -19.77 -17.49
C ALA A 376 7.64 -19.50 -17.11
N ASN A 377 7.87 -18.42 -16.36
CA ASN A 377 9.20 -18.01 -15.88
C ASN A 377 10.29 -17.96 -16.97
N HIS A 378 9.94 -17.47 -18.16
CA HIS A 378 10.94 -17.10 -19.15
C HIS A 378 11.50 -15.71 -18.84
N PHE A 379 12.80 -15.53 -19.05
CA PHE A 379 13.51 -14.29 -18.82
C PHE A 379 14.46 -14.00 -19.98
N ALA A 380 14.57 -12.72 -20.36
CA ALA A 380 15.67 -12.22 -21.18
C ALA A 380 16.82 -11.82 -20.25
N TYR A 381 17.98 -12.45 -20.43
CA TYR A 381 19.18 -12.23 -19.64
C TYR A 381 20.29 -11.66 -20.54
N GLY A 382 20.90 -10.55 -20.14
CA GLY A 382 22.01 -9.93 -20.87
C GLY A 382 21.84 -8.42 -21.02
N ALA A 383 22.22 -7.92 -22.19
CA ALA A 383 22.07 -6.52 -22.57
C ALA A 383 21.72 -6.39 -24.06
N HIS A 384 21.45 -5.17 -24.52
CA HIS A 384 21.12 -4.91 -25.92
C HIS A 384 22.19 -5.48 -26.86
N GLY A 385 21.74 -6.30 -27.83
CA GLY A 385 22.62 -7.00 -28.78
C GLY A 385 23.28 -8.27 -28.25
N ARG A 386 23.00 -8.71 -27.02
CA ARG A 386 23.52 -9.95 -26.41
C ARG A 386 22.51 -10.61 -25.46
N TRP A 387 21.25 -10.64 -25.85
CA TRP A 387 20.18 -11.26 -25.07
C TRP A 387 20.19 -12.78 -25.21
N GLU A 388 20.24 -13.50 -24.08
CA GLU A 388 19.91 -14.91 -23.97
C GLU A 388 18.49 -15.07 -23.43
N ILE A 389 17.68 -15.93 -24.04
CA ILE A 389 16.39 -16.32 -23.47
C ILE A 389 16.59 -17.55 -22.59
N ILE A 390 16.33 -17.38 -21.30
CA ILE A 390 16.42 -18.44 -20.30
C ILE A 390 15.04 -18.70 -19.69
N ALA A 391 14.85 -19.87 -19.07
CA ALA A 391 13.73 -20.09 -18.17
C ALA A 391 14.22 -20.66 -16.84
N ALA A 392 13.56 -20.30 -15.73
CA ALA A 392 13.96 -20.77 -14.40
C ALA A 392 12.81 -21.46 -13.68
N GLN A 393 13.05 -22.70 -13.24
CA GLN A 393 12.07 -23.45 -12.46
C GLN A 393 12.01 -22.95 -11.01
N THR A 394 13.17 -22.79 -10.39
CA THR A 394 13.27 -22.48 -8.95
C THR A 394 13.76 -21.06 -8.75
N CYS A 395 12.92 -20.24 -8.12
CA CYS A 395 13.20 -18.87 -7.71
C CYS A 395 13.17 -18.81 -6.19
N THR A 396 14.32 -18.65 -5.54
CA THR A 396 14.44 -18.65 -4.07
C THR A 396 14.89 -17.29 -3.56
N LEU A 397 14.03 -16.65 -2.77
CA LEU A 397 14.34 -15.41 -2.06
C LEU A 397 15.40 -15.65 -0.99
N GLN A 398 16.41 -14.79 -0.97
CA GLN A 398 17.47 -14.74 0.03
C GLN A 398 17.17 -13.71 1.12
N VAL A 399 17.90 -13.78 2.23
CA VAL A 399 17.72 -12.89 3.39
C VAL A 399 18.00 -11.41 3.05
N ASP A 400 18.89 -11.16 2.09
CA ASP A 400 19.25 -9.82 1.62
C ASP A 400 18.26 -9.21 0.61
N GLY A 401 17.20 -9.95 0.25
CA GLY A 401 16.20 -9.53 -0.73
C GLY A 401 16.53 -9.92 -2.18
N SER A 402 17.71 -10.51 -2.44
CA SER A 402 18.05 -11.05 -3.76
C SER A 402 17.37 -12.39 -4.02
N TYR A 403 17.29 -12.80 -5.28
CA TYR A 403 16.73 -14.08 -5.70
C TYR A 403 17.81 -14.92 -6.35
N VAL A 404 17.86 -16.21 -5.99
CA VAL A 404 18.68 -17.20 -6.68
C VAL A 404 17.79 -18.04 -7.58
N LEU A 405 18.09 -18.00 -8.88
CA LEU A 405 17.44 -18.77 -9.93
C LEU A 405 18.28 -20.03 -10.22
N THR A 406 17.64 -21.20 -10.20
CA THR A 406 18.28 -22.49 -10.48
C THR A 406 17.37 -23.38 -11.33
N ASN A 407 17.91 -24.50 -11.83
CA ASN A 407 17.24 -25.41 -12.77
C ASN A 407 16.81 -24.65 -14.03
N LEU A 408 17.82 -24.18 -14.76
CA LEU A 408 17.65 -23.24 -15.85
C LEU A 408 17.51 -23.96 -17.20
N LEU A 409 16.63 -23.48 -18.06
CA LEU A 409 16.71 -23.73 -19.50
C LEU A 409 17.52 -22.61 -20.14
N ARG A 410 18.47 -22.96 -21.00
CA ARG A 410 19.44 -22.04 -21.60
C ARG A 410 19.27 -21.95 -23.12
N GLY A 411 19.70 -20.83 -23.70
CA GLY A 411 19.80 -20.64 -25.16
C GLY A 411 18.49 -20.76 -25.94
N ARG A 412 17.33 -20.47 -25.35
CA ARG A 412 16.03 -20.67 -26.01
C ARG A 412 15.86 -19.73 -27.20
N ALA A 413 14.99 -20.13 -28.14
CA ALA A 413 14.69 -19.38 -29.37
C ALA A 413 15.94 -19.03 -30.23
N GLY A 414 16.97 -19.88 -30.23
CA GLY A 414 18.17 -19.68 -31.05
C GLY A 414 19.18 -18.68 -30.47
N THR A 415 19.14 -18.45 -29.16
CA THR A 415 20.05 -17.53 -28.45
C THR A 415 21.26 -18.23 -27.83
N GLU A 416 21.57 -19.45 -28.27
CA GLU A 416 22.67 -20.26 -27.73
C GLU A 416 24.03 -19.54 -27.84
N TRP A 417 24.21 -18.72 -28.88
CA TRP A 417 25.43 -17.95 -29.12
C TRP A 417 25.70 -16.88 -28.04
N ALA A 418 24.66 -16.40 -27.35
CA ALA A 418 24.79 -15.33 -26.35
C ALA A 418 25.36 -15.86 -25.02
N MET A 419 25.35 -17.18 -24.79
CA MET A 419 25.77 -17.81 -23.54
C MET A 419 27.22 -17.49 -23.13
N SER A 420 28.11 -17.22 -24.09
CA SER A 420 29.51 -16.88 -23.83
C SER A 420 29.75 -15.39 -23.60
N THR A 421 28.71 -14.55 -23.60
CA THR A 421 28.82 -13.08 -23.60
C THR A 421 28.31 -12.41 -22.33
N HIS A 422 27.91 -13.21 -21.34
CA HIS A 422 27.35 -12.71 -20.08
C HIS A 422 28.41 -12.12 -19.18
N VAL A 423 28.02 -11.05 -18.47
CA VAL A 423 28.84 -10.36 -17.48
C VAL A 423 28.01 -10.04 -16.24
N SER A 424 28.68 -9.82 -15.11
CA SER A 424 28.01 -9.30 -13.91
C SER A 424 27.41 -7.93 -14.19
N GLY A 425 26.21 -7.66 -13.67
CA GLY A 425 25.45 -6.44 -13.91
C GLY A 425 24.47 -6.53 -15.09
N ASP A 426 24.38 -7.68 -15.76
CA ASP A 426 23.44 -7.90 -16.84
C ASP A 426 21.98 -7.82 -16.38
N ALA A 427 21.11 -7.31 -17.24
CA ALA A 427 19.70 -7.19 -16.96
C ALA A 427 19.02 -8.56 -17.07
N VAL A 428 18.06 -8.80 -16.19
CA VAL A 428 17.18 -9.98 -16.21
C VAL A 428 15.76 -9.48 -16.26
N ILE A 429 15.04 -9.74 -17.35
CA ILE A 429 13.70 -9.18 -17.56
C ILE A 429 12.74 -10.33 -17.79
N ALA A 430 11.65 -10.39 -17.02
CA ALA A 430 10.65 -11.44 -17.21
C ALA A 430 9.90 -11.26 -18.53
N LEU A 431 9.70 -12.37 -19.22
CA LEU A 431 9.01 -12.47 -20.50
C LEU A 431 7.60 -12.98 -20.24
N ASP A 432 6.76 -12.10 -19.71
CA ASP A 432 5.35 -12.37 -19.39
C ASP A 432 4.43 -11.34 -20.05
N THR A 433 3.14 -11.38 -19.70
CA THR A 433 2.12 -10.48 -20.25
C THR A 433 2.24 -9.03 -19.76
N SER A 434 3.16 -8.71 -18.84
CA SER A 434 3.42 -7.33 -18.40
C SER A 434 4.27 -6.55 -19.40
N LEU A 435 4.92 -7.24 -20.33
CA LEU A 435 5.64 -6.60 -21.44
C LEU A 435 4.66 -5.98 -22.43
N SER A 436 4.97 -4.76 -22.85
CA SER A 436 4.25 -4.11 -23.95
C SER A 436 5.04 -4.28 -25.24
N PHE A 437 4.38 -4.61 -26.35
CA PHE A 437 5.04 -4.72 -27.65
C PHE A 437 4.94 -3.40 -28.41
N LEU A 438 6.08 -2.81 -28.75
CA LEU A 438 6.15 -1.59 -29.55
C LEU A 438 6.25 -1.94 -31.03
N THR A 439 5.14 -1.80 -31.74
CA THR A 439 5.12 -1.94 -33.21
C THR A 439 5.95 -0.83 -33.84
N SER A 440 6.81 -1.20 -34.77
CA SER A 440 7.67 -0.26 -35.51
C SER A 440 7.50 -0.44 -37.01
N ASN A 441 7.78 0.63 -37.77
CA ASN A 441 7.78 0.56 -39.22
C ASN A 441 9.06 -0.15 -39.70
N THR A 442 8.96 -1.01 -40.72
CA THR A 442 10.11 -1.71 -41.32
C THR A 442 11.22 -0.74 -41.78
N ASN A 443 10.87 0.47 -42.22
CA ASN A 443 11.84 1.49 -42.64
C ASN A 443 12.66 2.08 -41.48
N SER A 444 12.27 1.82 -40.24
CA SER A 444 13.01 2.27 -39.05
C SER A 444 14.04 1.25 -38.54
N ILE A 445 14.08 0.05 -39.14
CA ILE A 445 15.06 -0.97 -38.79
C ILE A 445 16.46 -0.42 -39.05
N GLY A 446 17.34 -0.53 -38.06
CA GLY A 446 18.70 -0.02 -38.10
C GLY A 446 18.86 1.48 -37.81
N LEU A 447 17.77 2.21 -37.55
CA LEU A 447 17.84 3.61 -37.13
C LEU A 447 17.94 3.72 -35.60
N ALA A 448 18.90 4.51 -35.12
CA ALA A 448 19.01 4.85 -33.71
C ALA A 448 17.93 5.88 -33.32
N ARG A 449 17.22 5.61 -32.23
CA ARG A 449 16.22 6.50 -31.64
C ARG A 449 16.52 6.69 -30.15
N SER A 450 16.11 7.83 -29.60
CA SER A 450 16.23 8.12 -28.17
C SER A 450 14.90 7.88 -27.48
N TYR A 451 14.94 7.22 -26.33
CA TYR A 451 13.77 6.90 -25.52
C TYR A 451 13.94 7.42 -24.10
N GLN A 452 12.85 7.84 -23.47
CA GLN A 452 12.87 8.30 -22.08
C GLN A 452 11.62 7.82 -21.35
N ALA A 453 11.82 7.16 -20.22
CA ALA A 453 10.75 6.72 -19.34
C ALA A 453 10.48 7.81 -18.30
N VAL A 454 9.26 8.35 -18.29
CA VAL A 454 8.86 9.40 -17.34
C VAL A 454 7.81 8.82 -16.41
N THR A 455 7.99 8.99 -15.09
CA THR A 455 7.00 8.60 -14.09
C THR A 455 5.77 9.50 -14.19
N GLU A 456 4.57 8.92 -14.03
CA GLU A 456 3.34 9.72 -14.03
C GLU A 456 3.40 10.84 -12.98
N GLY A 457 2.97 12.04 -13.37
CA GLY A 457 3.05 13.25 -12.55
C GLY A 457 4.40 13.96 -12.58
N ARG A 458 5.41 13.44 -13.30
CA ARG A 458 6.67 14.14 -13.55
C ARG A 458 6.75 14.69 -14.97
N ALA A 459 7.51 15.77 -15.14
CA ALA A 459 7.80 16.35 -16.44
C ALA A 459 8.94 15.58 -17.13
N ILE A 460 8.96 15.64 -18.47
CA ILE A 460 10.08 15.13 -19.25
C ILE A 460 11.35 15.92 -18.95
N SER A 461 12.45 15.21 -18.74
CA SER A 461 13.75 15.79 -18.38
C SER A 461 14.62 15.91 -19.62
N SER A 462 15.29 17.05 -19.81
CA SER A 462 16.28 17.22 -20.88
C SER A 462 17.66 16.63 -20.54
N SER A 463 17.80 15.97 -19.38
CA SER A 463 19.07 15.39 -18.96
C SER A 463 19.41 14.17 -19.83
N ALA A 464 20.67 14.09 -20.28
CA ALA A 464 21.13 12.97 -21.09
C ALA A 464 21.18 11.64 -20.33
N SER A 465 21.26 11.67 -18.99
CA SER A 465 21.26 10.46 -18.16
C SER A 465 19.92 9.74 -18.12
N ASP A 466 18.83 10.43 -18.44
CA ASP A 466 17.48 9.86 -18.46
C ASP A 466 17.09 9.29 -19.83
N GLN A 467 17.96 9.46 -20.84
CA GLN A 467 17.72 9.05 -22.22
C GLN A 467 18.44 7.73 -22.53
N VAL A 468 17.70 6.79 -23.12
CA VAL A 468 18.20 5.50 -23.60
C VAL A 468 18.26 5.53 -25.12
N ALA A 469 19.47 5.50 -25.68
CA ALA A 469 19.65 5.29 -27.11
C ALA A 469 19.41 3.82 -27.46
N PHE A 470 18.57 3.55 -28.45
CA PHE A 470 18.21 2.19 -28.87
C PHE A 470 18.11 2.10 -30.39
N THR A 471 18.69 1.04 -30.96
CA THR A 471 18.65 0.74 -32.39
C THR A 471 17.98 -0.60 -32.60
N TYR A 472 16.82 -0.61 -33.23
CA TYR A 472 16.09 -1.84 -33.50
C TYR A 472 16.70 -2.57 -34.71
N SER A 473 17.32 -3.73 -34.49
CA SER A 473 17.98 -4.55 -35.53
C SER A 473 17.09 -5.69 -36.04
N ALA A 474 15.82 -5.73 -35.63
CA ALA A 474 14.81 -6.71 -36.03
C ALA A 474 15.22 -8.17 -35.81
N VAL A 475 15.77 -8.48 -34.62
CA VAL A 475 16.18 -9.84 -34.26
C VAL A 475 14.99 -10.82 -34.30
N ASN A 476 13.79 -10.37 -33.96
CA ASN A 476 12.56 -11.16 -34.04
C ASN A 476 12.19 -11.63 -35.47
N LEU A 477 12.63 -10.90 -36.50
CA LEU A 477 12.40 -11.22 -37.90
C LEU A 477 13.62 -11.91 -38.56
N LYS A 478 14.74 -12.06 -37.85
CA LYS A 478 15.92 -12.72 -38.39
C LYS A 478 15.75 -14.25 -38.35
N PRO A 479 15.99 -14.95 -39.47
CA PRO A 479 16.05 -16.40 -39.48
C PRO A 479 17.11 -16.93 -38.51
N LEU A 480 16.83 -18.07 -37.90
CA LEU A 480 17.78 -18.77 -37.05
C LEU A 480 18.93 -19.34 -37.88
N SER A 481 20.07 -19.57 -37.23
CA SER A 481 21.21 -20.23 -37.88
C SER A 481 20.87 -21.66 -38.29
N PRO A 482 21.16 -22.10 -39.52
CA PRO A 482 21.04 -23.51 -39.87
C PRO A 482 21.87 -24.41 -38.95
N VAL A 483 21.59 -25.71 -38.92
CA VAL A 483 22.30 -26.68 -38.06
C VAL A 483 22.78 -27.88 -38.85
N TYR A 484 23.67 -28.66 -38.22
CA TYR A 484 24.16 -29.93 -38.74
C TYR A 484 24.72 -29.83 -40.16
N LEU A 485 25.66 -28.90 -40.39
CA LEU A 485 26.44 -28.89 -41.63
C LEU A 485 27.09 -30.25 -41.80
N ASN A 486 26.80 -30.87 -42.94
CA ASN A 486 27.45 -32.06 -43.42
C ASN A 486 27.97 -31.79 -44.83
N GLY A 487 28.82 -32.69 -45.31
CA GLY A 487 29.36 -32.58 -46.64
C GLY A 487 30.08 -33.84 -47.07
N ASN A 488 30.03 -34.08 -48.37
CA ASN A 488 30.72 -35.18 -49.02
C ASN A 488 31.68 -34.64 -50.07
N ARG A 489 32.85 -35.27 -50.19
CA ARG A 489 33.82 -34.98 -51.23
C ARG A 489 33.82 -36.13 -52.23
N HIS A 490 33.55 -35.83 -53.49
CA HIS A 490 33.52 -36.87 -54.52
C HIS A 490 34.92 -37.46 -54.73
N PRO A 491 35.10 -38.79 -54.72
CA PRO A 491 36.42 -39.43 -54.68
C PRO A 491 37.27 -39.17 -55.93
N THR A 492 36.63 -38.98 -57.10
CA THR A 492 37.35 -38.76 -58.37
C THR A 492 37.41 -37.29 -58.78
N THR A 493 36.29 -36.56 -58.77
CA THR A 493 36.22 -35.15 -59.18
C THR A 493 36.68 -34.17 -58.10
N ASN A 494 36.78 -34.59 -56.83
CA ASN A 494 37.11 -33.74 -55.69
C ASN A 494 36.11 -32.60 -55.42
N ASP A 495 34.89 -32.70 -55.98
CA ASP A 495 33.83 -31.73 -55.72
C ASP A 495 33.28 -31.91 -54.32
N TRP A 496 33.05 -30.81 -53.63
CA TRP A 496 32.34 -30.78 -52.37
C TRP A 496 30.83 -30.64 -52.61
N THR A 497 30.03 -31.46 -51.93
CA THR A 497 28.60 -31.24 -51.80
C THR A 497 28.32 -30.97 -50.33
N LEU A 498 27.97 -29.72 -50.01
CA LEU A 498 27.63 -29.29 -48.65
C LEU A 498 26.13 -29.37 -48.45
N THR A 499 25.68 -29.90 -47.32
CA THR A 499 24.26 -30.00 -46.95
C THR A 499 24.05 -29.58 -45.50
N TRP A 500 22.89 -29.05 -45.16
CA TRP A 500 22.57 -28.62 -43.79
C TRP A 500 21.07 -28.77 -43.52
N ILE A 501 20.67 -28.59 -42.26
CA ILE A 501 19.27 -28.67 -41.82
C ILE A 501 18.77 -27.27 -41.46
N ARG A 502 17.60 -26.91 -41.99
CA ARG A 502 16.91 -25.64 -41.72
C ARG A 502 16.42 -25.59 -40.26
N ARG A 503 16.46 -24.40 -39.65
CA ARG A 503 15.70 -24.09 -38.43
C ARG A 503 14.56 -23.13 -38.78
N THR A 504 13.46 -23.21 -38.04
CA THR A 504 12.39 -22.21 -38.13
C THR A 504 12.34 -21.40 -36.84
N ARG A 505 12.01 -20.11 -36.97
CA ARG A 505 11.79 -19.21 -35.83
C ARG A 505 10.35 -19.23 -35.31
N ILE A 506 9.38 -19.57 -36.15
CA ILE A 506 7.95 -19.67 -35.81
C ILE A 506 7.38 -21.03 -36.23
N GLY A 507 6.36 -21.50 -35.52
CA GLY A 507 5.71 -22.78 -35.84
C GLY A 507 6.66 -23.99 -35.83
N GLY A 508 7.66 -23.98 -34.94
CA GLY A 508 8.62 -25.06 -34.75
C GLY A 508 8.16 -26.15 -33.77
N ALA A 509 6.96 -26.02 -33.20
CA ALA A 509 6.37 -27.02 -32.34
C ALA A 509 6.10 -28.31 -33.14
N TRP A 510 6.45 -29.46 -32.57
CA TRP A 510 6.12 -30.75 -33.16
C TRP A 510 4.60 -30.97 -33.11
N ARG A 511 4.01 -31.07 -34.30
CA ARG A 511 2.59 -31.38 -34.47
C ARG A 511 2.49 -32.68 -35.25
N ASP A 512 1.55 -33.53 -34.86
CA ASP A 512 1.35 -34.80 -35.55
C ASP A 512 1.04 -34.55 -37.03
N LEU A 513 1.70 -35.34 -37.88
CA LEU A 513 1.49 -35.39 -39.33
C LEU A 513 1.84 -34.10 -40.11
N VAL A 514 2.53 -33.13 -39.51
CA VAL A 514 2.94 -31.88 -40.19
C VAL A 514 4.39 -31.53 -39.83
N ASP A 515 5.18 -31.11 -40.83
CA ASP A 515 6.56 -30.65 -40.63
C ASP A 515 6.62 -29.20 -40.08
N ALA A 516 7.78 -28.78 -39.60
CA ALA A 516 8.01 -27.44 -39.10
C ALA A 516 7.73 -26.38 -40.18
N SER A 517 7.01 -25.32 -39.80
CA SER A 517 6.63 -24.26 -40.73
C SER A 517 7.85 -23.57 -41.35
N LEU A 518 7.71 -23.01 -42.56
CA LEU A 518 8.83 -22.30 -43.21
C LEU A 518 9.23 -21.03 -42.44
N GLY A 519 8.24 -20.26 -41.99
CA GLY A 519 8.45 -19.04 -41.22
C GLY A 519 8.93 -17.83 -42.04
N GLU A 520 9.29 -18.04 -43.31
CA GLU A 520 9.75 -17.04 -44.28
C GLU A 520 8.95 -17.16 -45.59
N ALA A 521 9.04 -16.15 -46.46
CA ALA A 521 8.33 -16.14 -47.75
C ALA A 521 8.81 -17.21 -48.74
N SER A 522 10.09 -17.57 -48.67
CA SER A 522 10.71 -18.62 -49.47
C SER A 522 11.93 -19.20 -48.74
N GLU A 523 12.29 -20.43 -49.06
CA GLU A 523 13.49 -21.07 -48.53
C GLU A 523 14.70 -20.65 -49.39
N LEU A 524 15.53 -19.74 -48.85
CA LEU A 524 16.71 -19.22 -49.53
C LEU A 524 17.91 -19.18 -48.59
N TYR A 525 19.11 -19.48 -49.13
CA TYR A 525 20.36 -19.47 -48.37
C TYR A 525 21.48 -18.71 -49.08
N ASP A 526 22.33 -18.10 -48.25
CA ASP A 526 23.65 -17.60 -48.64
C ASP A 526 24.74 -18.45 -47.95
N VAL A 527 25.74 -18.88 -48.71
CA VAL A 527 26.89 -19.64 -48.21
C VAL A 527 28.17 -18.90 -48.52
N GLU A 528 28.96 -18.63 -47.48
CA GLU A 528 30.25 -17.97 -47.57
C GLU A 528 31.37 -18.94 -47.21
N ILE A 529 32.40 -19.01 -48.05
CA ILE A 529 33.61 -19.82 -47.82
C ILE A 529 34.76 -18.90 -47.46
N TYR A 530 35.46 -19.23 -46.38
CA TYR A 530 36.56 -18.46 -45.83
C TYR A 530 37.90 -19.18 -45.97
N SER A 531 38.98 -18.39 -45.95
CA SER A 531 40.36 -18.91 -46.10
C SER A 531 40.81 -19.80 -44.94
N SER A 532 40.32 -19.54 -43.73
CA SER A 532 40.79 -20.14 -42.49
C SER A 532 39.74 -20.03 -41.38
N GLY A 533 39.97 -20.72 -40.26
CA GLY A 533 39.11 -20.70 -39.07
C GLY A 533 39.06 -19.36 -38.33
N ALA A 534 39.81 -18.36 -38.77
CA ALA A 534 39.66 -16.98 -38.29
C ALA A 534 38.44 -16.26 -38.93
N TYR A 535 37.88 -16.79 -40.02
CA TYR A 535 36.73 -16.22 -40.74
C TYR A 535 36.87 -14.73 -41.13
N THR A 536 38.09 -14.30 -41.45
CA THR A 536 38.40 -12.90 -41.82
C THR A 536 38.46 -12.68 -43.33
N THR A 537 39.12 -13.58 -44.07
CA THR A 537 39.25 -13.47 -45.53
C THR A 537 38.19 -14.32 -46.23
N LEU A 538 37.19 -13.66 -46.81
CA LEU A 538 36.17 -14.28 -47.65
C LEU A 538 36.78 -14.69 -49.01
N LYS A 539 36.50 -15.92 -49.44
CA LYS A 539 36.96 -16.47 -50.71
C LYS A 539 35.84 -16.52 -51.75
N ARG A 540 34.66 -16.99 -51.34
CA ARG A 540 33.53 -17.17 -52.24
C ARG A 540 32.22 -16.99 -51.50
N THR A 541 31.22 -16.48 -52.22
CA THR A 541 29.83 -16.42 -51.79
C THR A 541 28.96 -17.11 -52.83
N PHE A 542 28.11 -18.02 -52.38
CA PHE A 542 26.97 -18.53 -53.12
C PHE A 542 25.73 -17.85 -52.55
N SER A 543 24.95 -17.20 -53.40
CA SER A 543 23.79 -16.43 -52.95
C SER A 543 22.48 -16.99 -53.48
N SER A 544 21.41 -16.78 -52.71
CA SER A 544 20.02 -17.11 -53.10
C SER A 544 19.81 -18.57 -53.53
N LEU A 545 20.44 -19.50 -52.81
CA LEU A 545 20.28 -20.94 -53.04
C LEU A 545 18.88 -21.37 -52.59
N ALA A 546 18.09 -21.95 -53.49
CA ALA A 546 16.71 -22.37 -53.22
C ALA A 546 16.59 -23.74 -52.51
N SER A 547 17.68 -24.29 -52.00
CA SER A 547 17.72 -25.59 -51.33
C SER A 547 18.88 -25.63 -50.33
N ALA A 548 18.75 -26.46 -49.29
CA ALA A 548 19.76 -26.64 -48.24
C ALA A 548 20.98 -27.47 -48.71
N THR A 549 21.49 -27.17 -49.91
CA THR A 549 22.65 -27.84 -50.52
C THR A 549 23.44 -26.88 -51.40
N THR A 550 24.77 -27.00 -51.40
CA THR A 550 25.66 -26.25 -52.29
C THR A 550 26.74 -27.16 -52.87
N PRO A 551 26.85 -27.27 -54.20
CA PRO A 551 28.02 -27.85 -54.83
C PRO A 551 29.17 -26.82 -54.87
N TYR A 552 30.36 -27.23 -54.43
CA TYR A 552 31.59 -26.46 -54.54
C TYR A 552 32.61 -27.26 -55.34
N THR A 553 32.73 -26.92 -56.62
CA THR A 553 33.46 -27.73 -57.59
C THR A 553 34.97 -27.60 -57.42
N SER A 554 35.74 -28.59 -57.88
CA SER A 554 37.20 -28.54 -57.86
C SER A 554 37.76 -27.33 -58.61
N ALA A 555 37.14 -26.93 -59.73
CA ALA A 555 37.55 -25.72 -60.46
C ALA A 555 37.39 -24.44 -59.63
N GLN A 556 36.31 -24.34 -58.84
CA GLN A 556 36.09 -23.20 -57.94
C GLN A 556 37.09 -23.23 -56.78
N GLN A 557 37.38 -24.41 -56.20
CA GLN A 557 38.41 -24.58 -55.17
C GLN A 557 39.79 -24.13 -55.64
N VAL A 558 40.23 -24.59 -56.82
CA VAL A 558 41.53 -24.22 -57.39
C VAL A 558 41.57 -22.72 -57.70
N THR A 559 40.46 -22.11 -58.11
CA THR A 559 40.39 -20.66 -58.33
C THR A 559 40.57 -19.88 -57.02
N ASP A 560 39.95 -20.34 -55.94
CA ASP A 560 39.91 -19.61 -54.67
C ASP A 560 41.17 -19.82 -53.81
N PHE A 561 41.73 -21.03 -53.86
CA PHE A 561 42.81 -21.49 -52.97
C PHE A 561 44.07 -21.95 -53.71
N GLY A 562 44.06 -22.04 -55.03
CA GLY A 562 45.16 -22.61 -55.84
C GLY A 562 45.25 -24.14 -55.81
N SER A 563 44.43 -24.81 -54.98
CA SER A 563 44.39 -26.28 -54.84
C SER A 563 43.08 -26.73 -54.19
N ASN A 564 42.74 -28.02 -54.35
CA ASN A 564 41.58 -28.62 -53.68
C ASN A 564 41.80 -28.69 -52.16
N GLN A 565 40.78 -28.31 -51.39
CA GLN A 565 40.88 -28.21 -49.93
C GLN A 565 40.30 -29.46 -49.25
N ALA A 566 41.01 -29.95 -48.24
CA ALA A 566 40.52 -31.02 -47.35
C ALA A 566 39.62 -30.48 -46.23
N THR A 567 39.84 -29.23 -45.82
CA THR A 567 39.05 -28.53 -44.79
C THR A 567 38.44 -27.28 -45.38
N LEU A 568 37.14 -27.07 -45.14
CA LEU A 568 36.43 -25.85 -45.52
C LEU A 568 35.94 -25.12 -44.28
N TYR A 569 36.06 -23.79 -44.28
CA TYR A 569 35.53 -22.90 -43.26
C TYR A 569 34.34 -22.15 -43.85
N VAL A 570 33.15 -22.37 -43.29
CA VAL A 570 31.90 -21.97 -43.95
C VAL A 570 31.03 -21.15 -42.99
N LYS A 571 30.40 -20.11 -43.53
CA LYS A 571 29.23 -19.47 -42.90
C LYS A 571 28.00 -19.67 -43.75
N ILE A 572 26.91 -20.10 -43.13
CA ILE A 572 25.64 -20.36 -43.82
C ILE A 572 24.56 -19.50 -43.19
N TYR A 573 23.83 -18.77 -44.01
CA TYR A 573 22.74 -17.89 -43.60
C TYR A 573 21.47 -18.34 -44.30
N GLN A 574 20.38 -18.44 -43.55
CA GLN A 574 19.05 -18.44 -44.13
C GLN A 574 18.62 -16.98 -44.38
N LEU A 575 17.94 -16.72 -45.49
CA LEU A 575 17.48 -15.39 -45.87
C LEU A 575 16.02 -15.16 -45.50
N SER A 576 15.74 -13.94 -45.07
CA SER A 576 14.40 -13.38 -44.93
C SER A 576 14.18 -12.33 -46.02
N ALA A 577 12.96 -12.26 -46.55
CA ALA A 577 12.57 -11.23 -47.51
C ALA A 577 12.59 -9.81 -46.88
N THR A 578 12.43 -9.70 -45.56
CA THR A 578 12.32 -8.42 -44.86
C THR A 578 13.67 -7.89 -44.38
N VAL A 579 14.48 -8.75 -43.75
CA VAL A 579 15.74 -8.34 -43.08
C VAL A 579 17.00 -8.88 -43.77
N GLY A 580 16.85 -9.68 -44.83
CA GLY A 580 17.99 -10.29 -45.52
C GLY A 580 18.59 -11.44 -44.72
N ARG A 581 19.92 -11.43 -44.54
CA ARG A 581 20.64 -12.54 -43.87
C ARG A 581 20.26 -12.68 -42.40
N GLY A 582 19.91 -13.89 -42.00
CA GLY A 582 19.72 -14.28 -40.60
C GLY A 582 21.02 -14.49 -39.84
N SER A 583 20.95 -15.23 -38.74
CA SER A 583 22.13 -15.57 -37.95
C SER A 583 23.00 -16.62 -38.68
N PRO A 584 24.34 -16.49 -38.70
CA PRO A 584 25.19 -17.47 -39.36
C PRO A 584 25.31 -18.77 -38.56
N LEU A 585 25.27 -19.90 -39.26
CA LEU A 585 26.00 -21.10 -38.82
C LEU A 585 27.48 -20.90 -39.15
N ILE A 586 28.34 -20.86 -38.14
CA ILE A 586 29.80 -20.73 -38.31
C ILE A 586 30.43 -22.08 -37.96
N THR A 587 30.99 -22.78 -38.93
CA THR A 587 31.62 -24.09 -38.67
C THR A 587 32.63 -24.47 -39.76
N SER A 588 33.49 -25.44 -39.43
CA SER A 588 34.45 -26.02 -40.36
C SER A 588 34.15 -27.49 -40.59
N ILE A 589 34.35 -27.98 -41.81
CA ILE A 589 34.18 -29.39 -42.17
C ILE A 589 35.45 -29.94 -42.82
N THR A 590 35.82 -31.17 -42.48
CA THR A 590 36.98 -31.89 -43.04
C THR A 590 36.57 -33.27 -43.53
N ARG A 591 37.07 -33.70 -44.70
CA ARG A 591 36.82 -35.02 -45.31
C ARG A 591 38.07 -35.60 -45.96
#